data_AF-A0A7C9CIF1-F1
#
_entry.id   AF-A0A7C9CIF1-F1
#
_cell.length_a   1.000
_cell.length_b   1.000
_cell.length_c   1.000
_cell.angle_alpha   90.00
_cell.angle_beta   90.00
_cell.angle_gamma   90.00
#
_symmetry.space_group_name_H-M   'P 1'
#
loop_
_entity.id
_entity.type
_entity.pdbx_description
1 polymer ?
#
loop_
_entity_poly.entity_id
_entity_poly.type
_entity_poly.pdbx_seq_one_letter_code
_entity_poly.pdbx_strand_id
1 'polypeptide(L)'
;YIVSIESDVFIPTYLGNMARAVEGHRRYLGHRKTISPDRRALVHLFDKLEQGSMKEGKNLSKRIIELHIKRQGSPRKRKGPISGTRGMDRFRSEEAFYENPLPDCLCPSRREI
;
A
#
# COMPACT_ATOMS: atom_id res chain seq x y z
N TYR A 1 8.55 6.21 14.50
CA TYR A 1 7.68 7.12 13.73
C TYR A 1 8.53 8.03 12.85
N ILE A 2 9.29 8.97 13.43
CA ILE A 2 10.08 9.98 12.70
C ILE A 2 11.01 9.35 11.65
N VAL A 3 11.83 8.37 12.05
CA VAL A 3 12.71 7.63 11.13
C VAL A 3 11.94 7.00 9.95
N SER A 4 10.73 6.48 10.20
CA SER A 4 9.89 5.85 9.17
C SER A 4 9.30 6.85 8.18
N ILE A 5 9.18 8.13 8.56
CA ILE A 5 8.68 9.19 7.69
C ILE A 5 9.83 9.79 6.88
N GLU A 6 10.99 9.96 7.51
CA GLU A 6 12.17 10.50 6.87
C GLU A 6 12.94 9.49 6.00
N SER A 7 12.62 8.20 6.09
CA SER A 7 13.25 7.19 5.21
C SER A 7 12.82 7.34 3.74
N ASP A 8 13.71 6.97 2.83
CA ASP A 8 13.42 6.95 1.39
C ASP A 8 12.29 5.98 1.05
N VAL A 9 12.32 4.79 1.67
CA VAL A 9 11.33 3.73 1.50
C VAL A 9 10.82 3.27 2.86
N PHE A 10 9.51 3.08 2.97
CA PHE A 10 8.89 2.46 4.13
C PHE A 10 8.20 1.15 3.72
N ILE A 11 8.45 0.08 4.49
CA ILE A 11 7.84 -1.25 4.27
C ILE A 11 7.31 -1.73 5.63
N PRO A 12 5.98 -1.72 5.86
CA PRO A 12 5.42 -2.15 7.13
C PRO A 12 5.34 -3.68 7.24
N THR A 13 5.87 -4.23 8.33
CA THR A 13 5.80 -5.67 8.63
C THR A 13 4.37 -6.13 8.90
N TYR A 14 3.55 -5.29 9.55
CA TYR A 14 2.14 -5.54 9.86
C TYR A 14 1.28 -4.31 9.57
N LEU A 15 0.03 -4.53 9.15
CA LEU A 15 -0.95 -3.46 8.93
C LEU A 15 -1.68 -3.18 10.25
N GLY A 16 -1.22 -2.16 10.99
CA GLY A 16 -1.87 -1.68 12.21
C GLY A 16 -1.97 -0.15 12.23
N ASN A 17 -2.51 0.41 13.31
CA ASN A 17 -2.73 1.86 13.44
C ASN A 17 -1.45 2.68 13.20
N MET A 18 -0.31 2.19 13.70
CA MET A 18 0.98 2.84 13.50
C MET A 18 1.41 2.83 12.03
N ALA A 19 1.28 1.69 11.34
CA ALA A 19 1.60 1.61 9.93
C ALA A 19 0.72 2.58 9.14
N ARG A 20 -0.60 2.55 9.36
CA ARG A 20 -1.57 3.45 8.71
C ARG A 20 -1.25 4.93 8.90
N ALA A 21 -0.89 5.33 10.13
CA ALA A 21 -0.50 6.70 10.43
C ALA A 21 0.78 7.13 9.71
N VAL A 22 1.78 6.24 9.61
CA VAL A 22 3.01 6.51 8.84
C VAL A 22 2.70 6.57 7.35
N GLU A 23 1.93 5.63 6.79
CA GLU A 23 1.58 5.64 5.37
C GLU A 23 0.83 6.92 4.99
N GLY A 24 -0.13 7.34 5.79
CA GLY A 24 -0.90 8.56 5.53
C GLY A 24 -0.08 9.83 5.65
N HIS A 25 0.83 9.92 6.64
CA HIS A 25 1.74 11.05 6.73
C HIS A 25 2.73 11.08 5.54
N ARG A 26 3.26 9.92 5.15
CA ARG A 26 4.11 9.81 3.94
C ARG A 26 3.35 10.18 2.66
N ARG A 27 2.06 9.85 2.55
CA ARG A 27 1.17 10.31 1.47
C ARG A 27 1.02 11.83 1.48
N TYR A 28 0.79 12.41 2.66
CA TYR A 28 0.65 13.86 2.83
C TYR A 28 1.91 14.63 2.42
N LEU A 29 3.10 14.14 2.80
CA LEU A 29 4.40 14.76 2.47
C LEU A 29 4.85 14.52 1.02
N GLY A 30 3.93 14.55 0.06
CA GLY A 30 4.25 14.39 -1.36
C GLY A 30 4.42 12.94 -1.80
N HIS A 31 3.66 12.00 -1.24
CA HIS A 31 3.64 10.59 -1.66
C HIS A 31 5.01 9.90 -1.57
N ARG A 32 5.67 10.02 -0.41
CA ARG A 32 6.92 9.30 -0.14
C ARG A 32 6.71 7.78 -0.27
N LYS A 33 7.67 7.11 -0.90
CA LYS A 33 7.54 5.72 -1.35
C LYS A 33 7.24 4.78 -0.19
N THR A 34 6.15 4.02 -0.31
CA THR A 34 5.70 3.09 0.73
C THR A 34 5.27 1.79 0.10
N ILE A 35 5.98 0.68 0.34
CA ILE A 35 5.68 -0.61 -0.29
C ILE A 35 4.89 -1.46 0.71
N SER A 36 3.63 -1.74 0.39
CA SER A 36 2.81 -2.70 1.15
C SER A 36 3.07 -4.11 0.62
N PRO A 37 3.77 -4.99 1.36
CA PRO A 37 4.17 -6.29 0.84
C PRO A 37 2.96 -7.21 0.62
N ASP A 38 2.90 -7.87 -0.54
CA ASP A 38 2.02 -9.00 -0.78
C ASP A 38 2.62 -10.27 -0.17
N ARG A 39 2.49 -10.37 1.16
CA ARG A 39 3.15 -11.41 1.96
C ARG A 39 2.81 -12.82 1.46
N ARG A 40 1.54 -13.06 1.09
CA ARG A 40 1.10 -14.38 0.59
C ARG A 40 1.77 -14.73 -0.73
N ALA A 41 1.82 -13.79 -1.67
CA ALA A 41 2.49 -14.03 -2.94
C ALA A 41 4.00 -14.20 -2.78
N LEU A 42 4.62 -13.46 -1.85
CA LEU A 42 6.04 -13.59 -1.52
C LEU A 42 6.38 -14.97 -0.94
N VAL A 43 5.57 -15.50 -0.01
CA VAL A 43 5.75 -16.86 0.52
C VAL A 43 5.76 -17.88 -0.61
N HIS A 44 4.76 -17.87 -1.50
CA HIS A 44 4.71 -18.77 -2.65
C HIS A 44 5.90 -18.61 -3.62
N LEU A 45 6.48 -17.42 -3.68
CA LEU A 45 7.65 -17.15 -4.50
C LEU A 45 8.93 -17.72 -3.86
N PHE A 46 9.04 -17.62 -2.53
CA PHE A 46 10.14 -18.19 -1.76
C PHE A 46 10.09 -19.71 -1.71
N ASP A 47 8.91 -20.32 -1.60
CA ASP A 47 8.74 -21.78 -1.71
C ASP A 47 9.33 -22.31 -3.03
N LYS A 48 9.15 -21.56 -4.13
CA LYS A 48 9.69 -21.92 -5.45
C LYS A 48 11.21 -21.81 -5.54
N LEU A 49 11.80 -20.89 -4.79
CA LEU A 49 13.26 -20.77 -4.67
C LEU A 49 13.82 -21.97 -3.88
N GLU A 50 13.20 -22.30 -2.75
CA GLU A 50 13.61 -23.45 -1.92
C GLU A 50 13.51 -24.78 -2.69
N GLN A 51 12.45 -24.95 -3.49
CA GLN A 51 12.27 -26.12 -4.36
C GLN A 51 13.21 -26.15 -5.58
N GLY A 52 14.00 -25.09 -5.83
CA GLY A 52 14.88 -24.98 -6.99
C GLY A 52 14.15 -24.76 -8.33
N SER A 53 12.82 -24.68 -8.33
CA SER A 53 11.99 -24.37 -9.52
C SER A 53 12.17 -22.92 -10.01
N MET A 54 12.70 -22.06 -9.15
CA MET A 54 13.14 -20.71 -9.46
C MET A 54 14.55 -20.50 -8.91
N LYS A 55 15.35 -19.70 -9.61
CA LYS A 55 16.68 -19.28 -9.14
C LYS A 55 16.67 -17.81 -8.77
N GLU A 56 17.53 -17.44 -7.83
CA GLU A 56 17.84 -16.04 -7.55
C GLU A 56 18.36 -15.34 -8.82
N GLY A 57 18.04 -14.04 -8.94
CA GLY A 57 18.47 -13.21 -10.04
C GLY A 57 17.35 -12.36 -10.64
N LYS A 58 17.55 -11.92 -11.88
CA LYS A 58 16.70 -10.91 -12.55
C LYS A 58 15.23 -11.33 -12.68
N ASN A 59 14.95 -12.62 -12.84
CA ASN A 59 13.59 -13.14 -12.97
C ASN A 59 12.82 -13.00 -11.64
N LEU A 60 13.45 -13.40 -10.53
CA LEU A 60 12.89 -13.25 -9.19
C LEU A 60 12.61 -11.78 -8.88
N SER A 61 13.59 -10.89 -9.10
CA SER A 61 13.43 -9.46 -8.83
C SER A 61 12.30 -8.85 -9.67
N LYS A 62 12.20 -9.21 -10.95
CA LYS A 62 11.13 -8.75 -11.83
C LYS A 62 9.75 -9.15 -11.30
N ARG A 63 9.59 -10.41 -10.89
CA ARG A 63 8.33 -10.91 -10.30
C ARG A 63 7.97 -10.18 -9.01
N ILE A 64 8.95 -9.94 -8.12
CA ILE A 64 8.71 -9.17 -6.89
C ILE A 64 8.25 -7.74 -7.23
N ILE A 65 8.89 -7.07 -8.20
CA ILE A 65 8.49 -5.73 -8.64
C ILE A 65 7.07 -5.73 -9.20
N GLU A 66 6.74 -6.70 -10.07
CA GLU A 66 5.41 -6.85 -10.67
C GLU A 66 4.33 -7.06 -9.61
N LEU A 67 4.58 -7.90 -8.60
CA LEU A 67 3.66 -8.15 -7.47
C LEU A 67 3.33 -6.86 -6.70
N HIS A 68 4.26 -5.90 -6.66
CA HIS A 68 4.15 -4.71 -5.81
C HIS A 68 3.93 -3.42 -6.58
N ILE A 69 3.80 -3.45 -7.91
CA ILE A 69 3.76 -2.23 -8.73
C ILE A 69 2.62 -1.28 -8.32
N LYS A 70 1.44 -1.82 -7.98
CA LYS A 70 0.26 -1.09 -7.48
C LYS A 70 0.20 -0.92 -5.96
N ARG A 71 1.25 -1.33 -5.24
CA ARG A 71 1.32 -1.38 -3.77
C ARG A 71 2.38 -0.41 -3.21
N GLN A 72 2.69 0.66 -3.94
CA GLN A 72 3.79 1.61 -3.63
C GLN A 72 3.33 2.93 -2.97
N GLY A 73 2.10 2.98 -2.45
CA GLY A 73 1.59 4.16 -1.75
C GLY A 73 1.20 5.31 -2.68
N SER A 74 0.92 5.01 -3.96
CA SER A 74 0.46 5.99 -4.94
C SER A 74 -0.78 6.75 -4.48
N PRO A 75 -1.01 7.99 -4.99
CA PRO A 75 -2.25 8.71 -4.75
C PRO A 75 -3.46 7.84 -5.12
N ARG A 76 -4.45 7.78 -4.23
CA ARG A 76 -5.69 7.06 -4.48
C ARG A 76 -6.86 7.68 -3.72
N LYS A 77 -8.07 7.40 -4.18
CA LYS A 77 -9.29 7.74 -3.43
C LYS A 77 -9.31 6.98 -2.10
N ARG A 78 -9.82 7.65 -1.07
CA ARG A 78 -10.09 7.04 0.24
C ARG A 78 -11.15 5.95 0.06
N LYS A 79 -10.96 4.82 0.74
CA LYS A 79 -11.97 3.75 0.74
C LYS A 79 -13.14 4.18 1.60
N GLY A 80 -14.32 4.18 1.00
CA GLY A 80 -15.56 4.32 1.74
C GLY A 80 -15.82 3.14 2.67
N PRO A 81 -16.91 3.20 3.44
CA PRO A 81 -17.34 2.11 4.31
C PRO A 81 -17.59 0.83 3.51
N ILE A 82 -17.45 -0.31 4.18
CA ILE A 82 -17.70 -1.62 3.57
C ILE A 82 -19.19 -1.68 3.16
N SER A 83 -19.45 -2.08 1.91
CA SER A 83 -20.81 -2.22 1.39
C SER A 83 -21.65 -3.14 2.28
N GLY A 84 -22.88 -2.72 2.59
CA GLY A 84 -23.79 -3.45 3.48
C GLY A 84 -23.67 -3.10 4.97
N THR A 85 -22.67 -2.33 5.39
CA THR A 85 -22.60 -1.82 6.78
C THR A 85 -23.58 -0.66 7.00
N ARG A 86 -24.18 -0.58 8.19
CA ARG A 86 -25.16 0.46 8.58
C ARG A 86 -24.82 1.05 9.94
N GLY A 87 -25.39 2.20 10.27
CA GLY A 87 -25.22 2.85 11.57
C GLY A 87 -23.74 3.09 11.91
N MET A 88 -23.35 2.75 13.14
CA MET A 88 -21.99 2.98 13.66
C MET A 88 -20.92 2.14 12.94
N ASP A 89 -21.26 0.97 12.43
CA ASP A 89 -20.30 0.07 11.77
C ASP A 89 -19.84 0.61 10.41
N ARG A 90 -20.64 1.50 9.81
CA ARG A 90 -20.25 2.27 8.64
C ARG A 90 -19.00 3.11 8.94
N PHE A 91 -19.05 3.93 9.99
CA PHE A 91 -17.93 4.80 10.39
C PHE A 91 -16.70 4.04 10.89
N ARG A 92 -16.86 2.79 11.37
CA ARG A 92 -15.73 1.96 11.78
C ARG A 92 -15.01 1.28 10.61
N SER A 93 -15.74 1.03 9.52
CA SER A 93 -15.23 0.31 8.36
C SER A 93 -14.67 1.22 7.27
N GLU A 94 -14.96 2.52 7.34
CA GLU A 94 -14.35 3.50 6.45
C GLU A 94 -12.86 3.66 6.74
N GLU A 95 -12.09 3.99 5.71
CA GLU A 95 -10.68 4.33 5.88
C GLU A 95 -10.56 5.67 6.60
N ALA A 96 -9.68 5.75 7.59
CA ALA A 96 -9.48 6.98 8.35
C ALA A 96 -8.84 8.08 7.48
N PHE A 97 -9.21 9.33 7.76
CA PHE A 97 -8.57 10.51 7.16
C PHE A 97 -7.03 10.46 7.29
N TYR A 98 -6.52 10.09 8.46
CA TYR A 98 -5.09 10.02 8.74
C TYR A 98 -4.36 8.88 8.02
N GLU A 99 -5.07 7.89 7.46
CA GLU A 99 -4.48 6.84 6.62
C GLU A 99 -4.34 7.30 5.17
N ASN A 100 -5.32 8.08 4.69
CA ASN A 100 -5.29 8.65 3.34
C ASN A 100 -5.84 10.09 3.34
N PRO A 101 -4.98 11.09 3.63
CA PRO A 101 -5.39 12.49 3.79
C PRO A 101 -5.61 13.22 2.47
N LEU A 102 -5.41 12.55 1.33
CA LEU A 102 -5.75 13.10 0.01
C LEU A 102 -7.19 13.64 0.04
N PRO A 103 -7.39 14.91 -0.39
CA PRO A 103 -8.73 15.47 -0.44
C PRO A 103 -9.54 14.75 -1.51
N ASP A 104 -10.83 14.54 -1.25
CA ASP A 104 -11.75 13.83 -2.13
C ASP A 104 -11.92 14.50 -3.52
N CYS A 105 -11.32 15.68 -3.74
CA CYS A 105 -11.32 16.45 -4.98
C CYS A 105 -10.19 16.10 -5.96
N LEU A 106 -9.78 14.83 -6.05
CA LEU A 106 -8.97 14.37 -7.18
C LEU A 106 -9.73 14.68 -8.47
N CYS A 107 -9.32 15.73 -9.18
CA CYS A 107 -9.82 16.04 -10.51
C CYS A 107 -9.60 14.77 -11.36
N PRO A 108 -10.63 14.22 -12.01
CA PRO A 108 -10.37 13.22 -13.02
C PRO A 108 -9.39 13.86 -14.01
N SER A 109 -8.22 13.26 -14.20
CA SER A 109 -7.36 13.60 -15.33
C SER A 109 -8.26 13.64 -16.55
N ARG A 110 -8.34 14.77 -17.26
CA ARG A 110 -9.03 14.83 -18.54
C ARG A 110 -8.60 13.60 -19.32
N ARG A 111 -9.55 12.75 -19.69
CA ARG A 111 -9.30 11.80 -20.77
C ARG A 111 -9.00 12.69 -21.97
N GLU A 112 -7.75 12.76 -22.38
CA GLU A 112 -7.42 13.24 -23.71
C GLU A 112 -8.13 12.25 -24.65
N ILE A 113 -9.21 12.75 -25.26
CA ILE A 113 -9.95 12.09 -26.35
C ILE A 113 -9.29 12.57 -27.63
#